data_AF-A0A1T4NB21-F1
#
_entry.id   AF-A0A1T4NB21-F1
#
_cell.length_a   1.000
_cell.length_b   1.000
_cell.length_c   1.000
_cell.angle_alpha   90.00
_cell.angle_beta   90.00
_cell.angle_gamma   90.00
#
_symmetry.space_group_name_H-M   'P 1'
#
loop_
_entity.id
_entity.type
_entity.pdbx_description
1 polymer ?
#
loop_
_entity_poly.entity_id
_entity_poly.type
_entity_poly.pdbx_seq_one_letter_code
_entity_poly.pdbx_strand_id
1 'polypeptide(L)' 'MERGSDKHGPRIDEQMQEEVQGALKANRPTRADEGREPEPLVNDDGRPATDPQAGLDEDERA' A
#
# COMPACT_ATOMS: atom_id res chain seq x y z
N MET A 1 7.26 -32.67 -2.44
CA MET A 1 7.19 -31.27 -2.91
C MET A 1 7.31 -30.42 -1.67
N GLU A 2 8.53 -29.97 -1.35
CA GLU A 2 8.76 -29.07 -0.22
C GLU A 2 8.17 -27.71 -0.62
N ARG A 3 7.19 -27.24 0.16
CA ARG A 3 6.48 -25.99 -0.07
C ARG A 3 6.60 -25.18 1.21
N GLY A 4 7.66 -24.39 1.36
CA GLY A 4 7.84 -23.55 2.54
C GLY A 4 9.20 -22.89 2.61
N SER A 5 9.30 -21.88 3.48
CA SER A 5 10.56 -21.28 3.90
C SER A 5 11.19 -22.15 4.98
N ASP A 6 12.34 -22.77 4.71
CA ASP A 6 13.01 -23.63 5.70
C ASP A 6 13.60 -22.83 6.89
N LYS A 7 13.56 -21.50 6.83
CA LYS A 7 14.07 -20.61 7.89
C LYS A 7 13.08 -20.36 9.02
N HIS A 8 11.79 -20.38 8.75
CA HIS A 8 10.76 -19.92 9.68
C HIS A 8 9.60 -20.91 9.74
N GLY A 9 8.91 -20.95 10.89
CA GLY A 9 7.73 -21.80 11.04
C GLY A 9 6.49 -21.19 10.37
N PRO A 10 5.41 -21.99 10.12
CA PRO A 10 4.24 -21.55 9.36
C PRO A 10 3.61 -20.23 9.83
N ARG A 11 3.50 -20.03 11.15
CA ARG A 11 2.93 -18.80 11.73
C ARG A 11 3.74 -17.54 11.36
N ILE A 12 5.06 -17.65 11.36
CA ILE A 12 5.94 -16.51 11.05
C ILE A 12 5.93 -16.25 9.54
N ASP A 13 5.85 -17.29 8.72
CA ASP A 13 5.69 -17.16 7.27
C ASP A 13 4.37 -16.47 6.91
N GLU A 14 3.26 -16.83 7.56
CA GLU A 14 1.97 -16.17 7.39
C GLU A 14 2.06 -14.68 7.74
N GLN A 15 2.65 -14.34 8.89
CA GLN A 15 2.85 -12.95 9.29
C GLN A 15 3.68 -12.16 8.26
N MET A 16 4.81 -12.71 7.80
CA MET A 16 5.64 -12.05 6.79
C MET A 16 4.91 -11.89 5.46
N GLN A 17 4.11 -12.88 5.07
CA GLN A 17 3.29 -12.81 3.87
C GLN A 17 2.27 -11.67 3.97
N GLU A 18 1.61 -11.50 5.11
CA GLU A 18 0.67 -10.41 5.36
C GLU A 18 1.36 -9.04 5.29
N GLU A 19 2.54 -8.88 5.89
CA GLU A 19 3.33 -7.65 5.84
C GLU A 19 3.70 -7.28 4.39
N VAL A 20 4.20 -8.24 3.62
CA VAL A 20 4.56 -8.03 2.20
C VAL A 20 3.32 -7.71 1.36
N GLN A 21 2.22 -8.44 1.56
CA GLN A 21 0.98 -8.15 0.84
C GLN A 21 0.42 -6.76 1.18
N GLY A 22 0.50 -6.36 2.45
CA GLY A 22 0.11 -5.02 2.89
C GLY A 22 0.93 -3.95 2.20
N ALA A 23 2.25 -4.12 2.15
CA ALA A 23 3.15 -3.18 1.47
C ALA A 23 2.86 -3.04 -0.03
N LEU A 24 2.59 -4.17 -0.72
CA LEU A 24 2.27 -4.15 -2.15
C LEU A 24 0.91 -3.53 -2.46
N LYS A 25 -0.09 -3.70 -1.58
CA LYS A 25 -1.45 -3.19 -1.77
C LYS A 25 -1.63 -1.74 -1.34
N ALA A 26 -0.74 -1.22 -0.50
CA ALA A 26 -0.90 0.11 0.09
C ALA A 26 -0.83 1.26 -0.95
N ASN A 27 -0.37 1.00 -2.18
CA ASN A 27 -0.18 2.01 -3.24
C ASN A 27 0.63 3.25 -2.78
N ARG A 28 1.45 3.07 -1.73
CA ARG A 28 2.35 4.07 -1.17
C ARG A 28 3.62 3.41 -0.65
N PRO A 29 4.77 4.11 -0.67
CA PRO A 29 5.98 3.61 -0.03
C PRO A 29 5.74 3.25 1.44
N THR A 30 6.31 2.13 1.89
CA THR A 30 6.24 1.69 3.30
C THR A 30 7.51 2.01 4.09
N ARG A 31 8.51 2.66 3.47
CA ARG A 31 9.82 2.94 4.06
C ARG A 31 10.08 4.43 4.15
N ALA A 32 10.46 4.85 5.36
CA ALA A 32 10.57 6.23 5.79
C ALA A 32 11.80 6.98 5.23
N ASP A 33 11.56 7.85 4.26
CA ASP A 33 12.10 9.21 4.26
C ASP A 33 11.15 10.08 3.41
N GLU A 34 10.10 10.61 4.04
CA GLU A 34 9.09 11.46 3.38
C GLU A 34 9.76 12.62 2.62
N GLY A 35 10.93 13.10 3.07
CA GLY A 35 11.69 14.16 2.42
C GLY A 35 12.39 13.75 1.11
N ARG A 36 12.43 12.46 0.78
CA ARG A 36 12.89 11.94 -0.52
C ARG A 36 11.74 11.50 -1.41
N GLU A 37 10.52 11.49 -0.90
CA GLU A 37 9.34 11.11 -1.66
C GLU A 37 8.90 12.31 -2.51
N PRO A 38 8.51 12.08 -3.78
CA PRO A 38 7.86 13.14 -4.54
C PRO A 38 6.54 13.50 -3.85
N GLU A 39 6.26 14.80 -3.74
CA GLU A 39 4.96 15.29 -3.30
C GLU A 39 3.83 14.62 -4.12
N PRO A 40 2.73 14.21 -3.48
CA PRO A 40 1.63 13.54 -4.18
C PRO A 40 0.96 14.51 -5.15
N LEU A 41 0.58 14.00 -6.33
CA LEU A 41 -0.34 14.71 -7.21
C LEU A 41 -1.69 14.82 -6.49
N VAL A 42 -2.31 16.00 -6.51
CA VAL A 42 -3.61 16.26 -5.90
C VAL A 42 -4.68 16.53 -6.95
N ASN A 43 -5.93 16.19 -6.63
CA ASN A 43 -7.10 16.55 -7.44
C ASN A 43 -7.57 17.99 -7.13
N ASP A 44 -8.63 18.45 -7.81
CA ASP A 44 -9.17 19.81 -7.69
C ASP A 44 -9.65 20.16 -6.26
N ASP A 45 -10.02 19.15 -5.46
CA ASP A 45 -10.41 19.30 -4.05
C ASP A 45 -9.19 19.21 -3.08
N GLY A 46 -7.97 19.11 -3.61
CA GLY A 46 -6.72 19.06 -2.82
C GLY A 46 -6.43 17.71 -2.16
N ARG A 47 -7.13 16.63 -2.56
CA ARG A 47 -6.89 15.26 -2.06
C ARG A 47 -5.83 14.57 -2.92
N PRO A 48 -4.98 13.69 -2.36
CA PRO A 48 -4.03 12.92 -3.14
C PRO A 48 -4.74 12.06 -4.20
N ALA A 49 -4.24 12.07 -5.43
CA ALA A 49 -4.76 11.25 -6.53
C ALA A 49 -4.57 9.73 -6.28
N THR A 50 -3.73 9.35 -5.32
CA THR A 50 -3.54 7.97 -4.87
C THR A 50 -4.49 7.55 -3.75
N ASP A 51 -5.31 8.47 -3.22
CA ASP A 51 -6.31 8.15 -2.20
C ASP A 51 -7.42 7.30 -2.84
N PRO A 52 -7.69 6.08 -2.34
CA PRO A 52 -8.76 5.22 -2.85
C PRO A 52 -10.15 5.87 -2.80
N GLN A 53 -10.35 6.87 -1.94
CA GLN A 53 -11.63 7.59 -1.86
C GLN A 53 -11.75 8.69 -2.90
N ALA A 54 -10.64 9.26 -3.40
CA ALA A 54 -10.67 10.41 -4.30
C ALA A 54 -11.50 10.18 -5.58
N GLY A 55 -11.47 8.97 -6.15
CA GLY A 55 -12.30 8.63 -7.32
C GLY A 55 -13.78 8.40 -7.01
N LEU A 56 -14.13 8.04 -5.77
CA LEU A 56 -15.52 7.79 -5.36
C LEU A 56 -16.27 9.11 -5.15
N ASP A 57 -15.61 10.12 -4.59
CA ASP A 57 -16.21 11.44 -4.38
C ASP A 57 -16.48 12.19 -5.70
N GLU A 58 -15.68 11.94 -6.75
CA GLU A 58 -15.87 12.55 -8.08
C GLU A 58 -17.11 11.97 -8.79
N ASP A 59 -17.33 10.66 -8.69
CA ASP A 59 -18.49 9.97 -9.28
C ASP A 59 -19.82 10.37 -8.61
N GLU A 60 -19.81 10.71 -7.31
CA GLU A 60 -21.01 11.15 -6.58
C GLU A 60 -21.44 12.59 -6.92
N ARG A 61 -20.56 13.37 -7.59
CA ARG A 61 -20.84 14.73 -8.04
C ARG A 61 -21.37 14.82 -9.49
N ALA A 62 -21.36 13.71 -10.25
CA ALA A 62 -21.87 13.63 -11.62
C ALA A 62 -23.38 13.35 -11.69
#